data_AF-A0AAN7F805-F1
#
_entry.id   AF-A0AAN7F805-F1
#
_cell.length_a   1.000
_cell.length_b   1.000
_cell.length_c   1.000
_cell.angle_alpha   90.00
_cell.angle_beta   90.00
_cell.angle_gamma   90.00
#
_symmetry.space_group_name_H-M   'P 1'
#
loop_
_entity.id
_entity.type
_entity.pdbx_description
1 polymer ?
#
loop_
_entity_poly.entity_id
_entity_poly.type
_entity_poly.pdbx_seq_one_letter_code
_entity_poly.pdbx_strand_id
1 'polypeptide(L)'
;MAYWFLSSSMWPTKSTGPVSLSSLVFLSLSKPFLFKVAVLYVLVLFRCCFEVHIGHVGHEIRTCTGPKSGFRSATHVWRKGGVQDVIFFPKCFHLYDRVGKPRVGHDEKYSVPRIPALVELCIQAGLDLEKYPTRRRTKPVYSIEGRIVDFELVTDKDGLEGNLYSQNVDSVVDSNFGTNIEEMTKKSFFENPCNLLDQSNDDEGMNLRDLSIRTMDSWFEMMSGVKKMMEKYNVLTCGYCPEVQVGPKGHKVRMCKASKHQSRNGLHAWQEATIDDLVGPNYVWHVRDLNGPALNNNLKRYYGKTPAMVELCVQAGAPVPDQYRSMMRLDVVPPERDEVDLVA
;
A
#
# COMPACT_ATOMS: atom_id res chain seq x y z
N MET A 1 -48.89 -4.83 13.01
CA MET A 1 -48.54 -3.61 12.25
C MET A 1 -47.16 -3.15 12.70
N ALA A 2 -46.12 -3.60 11.98
CA ALA A 2 -44.74 -3.09 12.03
C ALA A 2 -43.93 -3.92 11.01
N TYR A 3 -43.84 -3.43 9.78
CA TYR A 3 -43.01 -4.01 8.72
C TYR A 3 -41.58 -3.48 8.88
N TRP A 4 -40.62 -4.38 9.04
CA TRP A 4 -39.20 -4.07 8.88
C TRP A 4 -38.84 -4.27 7.41
N PHE A 5 -38.59 -3.17 6.70
CA PHE A 5 -38.02 -3.17 5.35
C PHE A 5 -36.58 -3.67 5.39
N LEU A 6 -36.32 -4.85 4.81
CA LEU A 6 -34.99 -5.29 4.42
C LEU A 6 -34.58 -4.46 3.19
N SER A 7 -33.58 -3.59 3.39
CA SER A 7 -32.93 -2.82 2.34
C SER A 7 -32.38 -3.75 1.25
N SER A 8 -33.05 -3.80 0.10
CA SER A 8 -32.54 -4.38 -1.14
C SER A 8 -31.32 -3.58 -1.59
N SER A 9 -30.11 -4.10 -1.36
CA SER A 9 -28.90 -3.57 -1.99
C SER A 9 -28.93 -3.91 -3.48
N MET A 10 -29.46 -2.99 -4.28
CA MET A 10 -29.43 -3.02 -5.73
C MET A 10 -27.98 -2.75 -6.17
N TRP A 11 -27.31 -3.76 -6.72
CA TRP A 11 -25.95 -3.60 -7.24
C TRP A 11 -26.04 -3.02 -8.65
N PRO A 12 -25.49 -1.81 -8.91
CA PRO A 12 -25.69 -1.16 -10.20
C PRO A 12 -24.93 -1.89 -11.32
N THR A 13 -25.65 -2.25 -12.38
CA THR A 13 -25.13 -2.66 -13.69
C THR A 13 -24.90 -1.42 -14.57
N LYS A 14 -23.73 -1.38 -15.25
CA LYS A 14 -23.19 -0.48 -16.33
C LYS A 14 -24.14 0.60 -16.91
N SER A 15 -23.75 1.82 -17.31
CA SER A 15 -22.53 2.35 -17.97
C SER A 15 -22.61 3.89 -18.11
N THR A 16 -21.48 4.61 -18.21
CA THR A 16 -21.18 5.66 -19.23
C THR A 16 -19.80 6.30 -18.97
N GLY A 17 -18.91 6.29 -19.97
CA GLY A 17 -17.76 7.21 -20.10
C GLY A 17 -16.38 6.69 -19.65
N PRO A 18 -15.33 6.73 -20.50
CA PRO A 18 -13.96 6.42 -20.10
C PRO A 18 -13.36 7.68 -19.48
N VAL A 19 -13.23 7.74 -18.15
CA VAL A 19 -12.53 8.85 -17.50
C VAL A 19 -11.17 8.35 -17.04
N SER A 20 -10.15 9.12 -17.41
CA SER A 20 -8.70 8.92 -17.35
C SER A 20 -8.07 8.60 -15.98
N LEU A 21 -8.83 8.13 -14.98
CA LEU A 21 -8.31 7.77 -13.66
C LEU A 21 -7.59 6.41 -13.65
N SER A 22 -7.96 5.46 -14.52
CA SER A 22 -7.33 4.13 -14.57
C SER A 22 -5.88 4.18 -15.04
N SER A 23 -5.55 5.07 -15.98
CA SER A 23 -4.19 5.27 -16.48
C SER A 23 -3.31 6.03 -15.49
N LEU A 24 -3.84 6.99 -14.73
CA LEU A 24 -3.08 7.81 -13.77
C LEU A 24 -2.71 7.04 -12.50
N VAL A 25 -3.58 6.17 -11.99
CA VAL A 25 -3.23 5.28 -10.85
C VAL A 25 -2.13 4.28 -11.25
N PHE A 26 -2.15 3.80 -12.50
CA PHE A 26 -1.09 2.93 -13.03
C PHE A 26 0.23 3.69 -13.28
N LEU A 27 0.16 4.95 -13.73
CA LEU A 27 1.33 5.81 -13.93
C LEU A 27 1.95 6.24 -12.58
N SER A 28 1.15 6.53 -11.54
CA SER A 28 1.67 6.89 -10.21
C SER A 28 2.32 5.69 -9.48
N LEU A 29 1.91 4.46 -9.82
CA LEU A 29 2.52 3.20 -9.38
C LEU A 29 3.68 2.72 -10.26
N SER A 30 3.95 3.41 -11.38
CA SER A 30 5.06 3.03 -12.24
C SER A 30 6.39 3.29 -11.52
N LYS A 31 7.12 2.20 -11.28
CA LYS A 31 8.43 2.15 -10.63
C LYS A 31 9.41 3.29 -11.03
N PRO A 32 9.45 3.84 -12.27
CA PRO A 32 10.40 4.91 -12.57
C PRO A 32 10.17 6.27 -11.88
N PHE A 33 8.94 6.65 -11.50
CA PHE A 33 8.66 8.00 -10.96
C PHE A 33 9.16 8.18 -9.52
N LEU A 34 8.82 7.24 -8.64
CA LEU A 34 9.27 7.24 -7.25
C LEU A 34 10.76 6.91 -7.10
N PHE A 35 11.33 6.16 -8.05
CA PHE A 35 12.72 5.71 -7.98
C PHE A 35 13.72 6.84 -8.19
N LYS A 36 13.42 7.86 -9.02
CA LYS A 36 14.33 9.00 -9.18
C LYS A 36 14.40 9.91 -7.95
N VAL A 37 13.26 10.23 -7.31
CA VAL A 37 13.25 11.06 -6.08
C VAL A 37 13.88 10.32 -4.89
N ALA A 38 13.60 9.01 -4.75
CA ALA A 38 14.13 8.22 -3.64
C ALA A 38 15.61 7.84 -3.77
N VAL A 39 16.22 7.99 -4.95
CA VAL A 39 17.64 7.70 -5.15
C VAL A 39 18.54 8.83 -4.64
N LEU A 40 18.06 10.08 -4.57
CA LEU A 40 18.83 11.20 -4.04
C LEU A 40 18.80 11.30 -2.50
N TYR A 41 17.66 11.03 -1.87
CA TYR A 41 17.54 11.14 -0.41
C TYR A 41 17.74 9.78 0.23
N VAL A 42 18.82 9.65 1.00
CA VAL A 42 19.12 8.44 1.76
C VAL A 42 17.94 8.18 2.70
N LEU A 43 17.13 7.18 2.34
CA LEU A 43 16.13 6.63 3.23
C LEU A 43 16.88 5.86 4.29
N VAL A 44 16.56 6.10 5.55
CA VAL A 44 17.22 5.43 6.66
C VAL A 44 16.18 4.61 7.41
N LEU A 45 16.33 3.30 7.31
CA LEU A 45 15.48 2.26 7.87
C LEU A 45 16.11 1.62 9.09
N PHE A 46 15.33 0.87 9.86
CA PHE A 46 15.86 0.01 10.92
C PHE A 46 15.44 -1.47 10.77
N ARG A 47 16.32 -2.40 11.18
CA ARG A 47 16.14 -3.86 11.18
C ARG A 47 15.24 -4.41 12.30
N CYS A 48 14.90 -3.66 13.33
CA CYS A 48 14.10 -4.18 14.46
C CYS A 48 12.72 -3.51 14.60
N CYS A 49 12.47 -2.34 14.01
CA CYS A 49 11.13 -1.74 13.93
C CYS A 49 10.90 -1.08 12.56
N PHE A 50 9.64 -0.83 12.22
CA PHE A 50 9.22 -0.28 10.93
C PHE A 50 9.30 1.26 10.86
N GLU A 51 10.11 1.89 11.73
CA GLU A 51 10.26 3.35 11.71
C GLU A 51 11.15 3.77 10.54
N VAL A 52 10.74 4.83 9.86
CA VAL A 52 11.38 5.38 8.65
C VAL A 52 11.85 6.79 8.99
N HIS A 53 13.03 7.15 8.49
CA HIS A 53 13.56 8.50 8.56
C HIS A 53 14.02 8.95 7.18
N ILE A 54 13.70 10.19 6.84
CA ILE A 54 14.14 10.85 5.62
C ILE A 54 15.27 11.81 6.01
N GLY A 55 16.52 11.46 5.66
CA GLY A 55 17.67 12.30 5.94
C GLY A 55 18.99 11.53 5.91
N HIS A 56 20.12 12.25 5.86
CA HIS A 56 21.45 11.64 5.73
C HIS A 56 21.86 10.84 6.98
N VAL A 57 21.46 11.32 8.16
CA VAL A 57 21.81 10.73 9.46
C VAL A 57 20.52 10.46 10.23
N GLY A 58 20.33 9.22 10.65
CA GLY A 58 19.14 8.85 11.41
C GLY A 58 19.05 9.56 12.76
N HIS A 59 17.82 9.81 13.22
CA HIS A 59 17.57 10.55 14.45
C HIS A 59 17.94 9.79 15.74
N GLU A 60 18.14 10.55 16.82
CA GLU A 60 18.43 10.04 18.16
C GLU A 60 17.18 9.81 19.02
N ILE A 61 15.99 10.12 18.50
CA ILE A 61 14.71 9.96 19.22
C ILE A 61 14.48 8.50 19.64
N ARG A 62 14.21 8.29 20.94
CA ARG A 62 14.10 6.98 21.59
C ARG A 62 12.68 6.42 21.48
N THR A 63 12.27 6.02 20.28
CA THR A 63 10.94 5.46 19.97
C THR A 63 10.95 4.00 19.54
N CYS A 64 12.10 3.34 19.59
CA CYS A 64 12.24 1.97 19.12
C CYS A 64 11.43 0.98 19.96
N THR A 65 10.48 0.31 19.31
CA THR A 65 9.69 -0.81 19.87
C THR A 65 10.17 -2.18 19.38
N GLY A 66 11.30 -2.21 18.67
CA GLY A 66 11.82 -3.43 18.07
C GLY A 66 12.43 -4.43 19.05
N PRO A 67 12.68 -5.68 18.63
CA PRO A 67 13.40 -6.65 19.45
C PRO A 67 14.70 -6.09 20.02
N LYS A 68 14.95 -6.37 21.30
CA LYS A 68 16.12 -5.90 22.07
C LYS A 68 16.22 -4.37 22.20
N SER A 69 15.14 -3.61 21.98
CA SER A 69 15.14 -2.15 22.17
C SER A 69 15.51 -1.71 23.59
N GLY A 70 15.10 -2.47 24.60
CA GLY A 70 15.43 -2.21 26.00
C GLY A 70 16.94 -2.14 26.28
N PHE A 71 17.73 -3.03 25.66
CA PHE A 71 19.20 -3.03 25.79
C PHE A 71 19.88 -1.81 25.16
N ARG A 72 19.18 -1.08 24.30
CA ARG A 72 19.68 0.12 23.63
C ARG A 72 18.95 1.38 24.08
N SER A 73 18.25 1.34 25.22
CA SER A 73 17.48 2.49 25.70
C SER A 73 16.50 3.05 24.65
N ALA A 74 15.85 2.15 23.90
CA ALA A 74 14.92 2.47 22.82
C ALA A 74 15.51 3.32 21.67
N THR A 75 16.83 3.32 21.47
CA THR A 75 17.44 3.90 20.26
C THR A 75 17.32 2.97 19.04
N HIS A 76 17.39 3.58 17.86
CA HIS A 76 17.33 2.92 16.55
C HIS A 76 18.73 2.59 16.02
N VAL A 77 18.85 1.55 15.20
CA VAL A 77 20.11 1.22 14.47
C VAL A 77 19.89 1.30 12.97
N TRP A 78 20.10 2.48 12.44
CA TRP A 78 19.82 2.88 11.08
C TRP A 78 20.60 2.11 9.97
N ARG A 79 19.94 1.88 8.82
CA ARG A 79 20.46 1.27 7.57
C ARG A 79 19.87 2.01 6.36
N LYS A 80 20.49 1.93 5.18
CA LYS A 80 19.89 2.48 3.95
C LYS A 80 18.57 1.75 3.61
N GLY A 81 17.55 2.50 3.25
CA GLY A 81 16.22 2.06 2.84
C GLY A 81 15.91 2.35 1.38
N GLY A 82 14.75 1.91 0.91
CA GLY A 82 14.29 2.10 -0.47
C GLY A 82 12.85 2.61 -0.57
N VAL A 83 12.38 2.82 -1.80
CA VAL A 83 11.04 3.38 -2.09
C VAL A 83 9.90 2.64 -1.37
N GLN A 84 10.00 1.31 -1.26
CA GLN A 84 8.99 0.46 -0.62
C GLN A 84 8.83 0.73 0.89
N ASP A 85 9.78 1.45 1.48
CA ASP A 85 9.75 1.84 2.88
C ASP A 85 9.07 3.21 3.07
N VAL A 86 9.02 4.04 2.02
CA VAL A 86 8.30 5.32 2.04
C VAL A 86 6.79 5.07 1.93
N ILE A 87 6.40 4.14 1.05
CA ILE A 87 5.01 3.78 0.82
C ILE A 87 4.82 2.29 1.05
N PHE A 88 3.92 1.95 1.96
CA PHE A 88 3.51 0.57 2.20
C PHE A 88 2.12 0.32 1.61
N PHE A 89 2.05 -0.59 0.63
CA PHE A 89 0.78 -1.11 0.13
C PHE A 89 0.54 -2.51 0.72
N PRO A 90 -0.44 -2.66 1.63
CA PRO A 90 -0.80 -3.97 2.15
C PRO A 90 -1.36 -4.84 1.02
N LYS A 91 -1.20 -6.16 1.17
CA LYS A 91 -1.69 -7.14 0.20
C LYS A 91 -2.98 -7.78 0.70
N CYS A 92 -3.92 -8.01 -0.19
CA CYS A 92 -5.11 -8.82 0.06
C CYS A 92 -5.18 -10.02 -0.90
N PHE A 93 -6.15 -10.91 -0.68
CA PHE A 93 -6.43 -11.96 -1.66
C PHE A 93 -7.25 -11.40 -2.82
N HIS A 94 -6.92 -11.85 -4.03
CA HIS A 94 -7.68 -11.54 -5.23
C HIS A 94 -9.01 -12.31 -5.27
N LEU A 95 -10.10 -11.65 -5.68
CA LEU A 95 -11.42 -12.27 -5.80
C LEU A 95 -11.88 -12.35 -7.27
N TYR A 96 -11.64 -13.51 -7.91
CA TYR A 96 -12.10 -13.76 -9.28
C TYR A 96 -13.61 -13.55 -9.45
N ASP A 97 -14.43 -14.10 -8.54
CA ASP A 97 -15.87 -13.91 -8.52
C ASP A 97 -16.32 -13.42 -7.14
N ARG A 98 -16.27 -12.10 -6.92
CA ARG A 98 -16.66 -11.49 -5.64
C ARG A 98 -18.13 -11.70 -5.26
N VAL A 99 -18.99 -12.06 -6.20
CA VAL A 99 -20.41 -12.32 -5.94
C VAL A 99 -20.59 -13.80 -5.58
N GLY A 100 -20.21 -14.71 -6.48
CA GLY A 100 -20.34 -16.15 -6.27
C GLY A 100 -19.47 -16.70 -5.14
N LYS A 101 -18.26 -16.13 -4.98
CA LYS A 101 -17.29 -16.51 -3.95
C LYS A 101 -16.75 -15.25 -3.25
N PRO A 102 -17.52 -14.67 -2.31
CA PRO A 102 -17.24 -13.35 -1.76
C PRO A 102 -16.05 -13.28 -0.80
N ARG A 103 -15.36 -14.40 -0.54
CA ARG A 103 -14.22 -14.48 0.39
C ARG A 103 -13.41 -15.75 0.14
N VAL A 104 -12.12 -15.68 0.49
CA VAL A 104 -11.18 -16.82 0.43
C VAL A 104 -11.24 -17.64 1.72
N GLY A 105 -11.33 -18.96 1.58
CA GLY A 105 -11.26 -19.95 2.66
C GLY A 105 -9.83 -20.20 3.16
N HIS A 106 -9.67 -20.85 4.31
CA HIS A 106 -8.32 -21.12 4.84
C HIS A 106 -7.51 -22.04 3.94
N ASP A 107 -8.13 -23.08 3.41
CA ASP A 107 -7.43 -24.11 2.62
C ASP A 107 -7.02 -23.58 1.23
N GLU A 108 -7.63 -22.48 0.80
CA GLU A 108 -7.42 -21.83 -0.49
C GLU A 108 -6.30 -20.79 -0.46
N LYS A 109 -5.69 -20.53 0.71
CA LYS A 109 -4.71 -19.46 0.90
C LYS A 109 -3.47 -19.58 0.02
N TYR A 110 -3.15 -20.79 -0.44
CA TYR A 110 -2.00 -21.06 -1.31
C TYR A 110 -2.36 -21.08 -2.80
N SER A 111 -3.63 -21.29 -3.14
CA SER A 111 -4.10 -21.31 -4.53
C SER A 111 -4.59 -19.94 -5.00
N VAL A 112 -5.04 -19.08 -4.08
CA VAL A 112 -5.49 -17.73 -4.42
C VAL A 112 -4.32 -16.74 -4.32
N PRO A 113 -4.02 -15.98 -5.39
CA PRO A 113 -2.93 -15.02 -5.37
C PRO A 113 -3.22 -13.87 -4.41
N ARG A 114 -2.15 -13.36 -3.80
CA ARG A 114 -2.18 -12.13 -3.00
C ARG A 114 -1.58 -10.98 -3.81
N ILE A 115 -2.34 -9.91 -3.96
CA ILE A 115 -1.97 -8.72 -4.72
C ILE A 115 -2.08 -7.47 -3.84
N PRO A 116 -1.41 -6.34 -4.18
CA PRO A 116 -1.61 -5.10 -3.44
C PRO A 116 -3.09 -4.75 -3.40
N ALA A 117 -3.59 -4.40 -2.22
CA ALA A 117 -5.00 -4.12 -2.01
C ALA A 117 -5.49 -2.93 -2.84
N LEU A 118 -4.63 -1.95 -3.07
CA LEU A 118 -4.90 -0.87 -4.03
C LEU A 118 -5.18 -1.41 -5.45
N VAL A 119 -4.42 -2.39 -5.90
CA VAL A 119 -4.62 -3.03 -7.22
C VAL A 119 -5.93 -3.80 -7.25
N GLU A 120 -6.24 -4.58 -6.20
CA GLU A 120 -7.54 -5.27 -6.10
C GLU A 120 -8.71 -4.28 -6.10
N LEU A 121 -8.57 -3.13 -5.42
CA LEU A 121 -9.58 -2.07 -5.44
C LEU A 121 -9.78 -1.50 -6.85
N CYS A 122 -8.70 -1.26 -7.58
CA CYS A 122 -8.77 -0.86 -9.00
C CYS A 122 -9.46 -1.92 -9.86
N ILE A 123 -9.10 -3.20 -9.67
CA ILE A 123 -9.76 -4.30 -10.37
C ILE A 123 -11.25 -4.31 -10.05
N GLN A 124 -11.63 -4.17 -8.79
CA GLN A 124 -13.05 -4.14 -8.41
C GLN A 124 -13.79 -2.93 -8.98
N ALA A 125 -13.09 -1.82 -9.21
CA ALA A 125 -13.60 -0.63 -9.86
C ALA A 125 -13.69 -0.70 -11.40
N GLY A 126 -13.21 -1.78 -12.01
CA GLY A 126 -13.33 -2.03 -13.45
C GLY A 126 -12.03 -1.98 -14.22
N LEU A 127 -10.87 -1.82 -13.55
CA LEU A 127 -9.59 -2.09 -14.19
C LEU A 127 -9.53 -3.57 -14.59
N ASP A 128 -9.13 -3.84 -15.81
CA ASP A 128 -8.94 -5.19 -16.31
C ASP A 128 -7.44 -5.50 -16.42
N LEU A 129 -7.02 -6.61 -15.84
CA LEU A 129 -5.63 -7.06 -15.85
C LEU A 129 -5.63 -8.55 -16.21
N GLU A 130 -5.03 -8.89 -17.34
CA GLU A 130 -4.98 -10.28 -17.84
C GLU A 130 -4.42 -11.27 -16.81
N LYS A 131 -3.44 -10.82 -16.01
CA LYS A 131 -2.83 -11.62 -14.94
C LYS A 131 -3.76 -11.90 -13.76
N TYR A 132 -4.74 -11.03 -13.52
CA TYR A 132 -5.66 -11.10 -12.38
C TYR A 132 -7.11 -10.94 -12.88
N PRO A 133 -7.62 -11.92 -13.65
CA PRO A 133 -8.92 -11.82 -14.28
C PRO A 133 -10.02 -11.75 -13.22
N THR A 134 -11.07 -10.97 -13.49
CA THR A 134 -12.24 -10.91 -12.62
C THR A 134 -13.49 -11.11 -13.44
N ARG A 135 -14.39 -11.97 -12.96
CA ARG A 135 -15.68 -12.22 -13.58
C ARG A 135 -16.51 -10.93 -13.57
N ARG A 136 -16.71 -10.37 -14.77
CA ARG A 136 -17.59 -9.22 -15.01
C ARG A 136 -18.93 -9.74 -15.49
N ARG A 137 -20.00 -9.22 -14.91
CA ARG A 137 -21.36 -9.55 -15.32
C ARG A 137 -21.98 -8.39 -16.06
N THR A 138 -22.67 -8.72 -17.13
CA THR A 138 -23.51 -7.86 -17.96
C THR A 138 -24.97 -7.91 -17.53
N LYS A 139 -25.41 -9.06 -17.01
CA LYS A 139 -26.73 -9.25 -16.43
C LYS A 139 -26.71 -9.04 -14.90
N PRO A 140 -27.82 -8.59 -14.29
CA PRO A 140 -27.90 -8.45 -12.86
C PRO A 140 -27.80 -9.80 -12.15
N VAL A 141 -27.40 -9.77 -10.87
CA VAL A 141 -27.39 -10.93 -9.98
C VAL A 141 -28.29 -10.63 -8.80
N TYR A 142 -29.19 -11.55 -8.47
CA TYR A 142 -30.05 -11.43 -7.29
C TYR A 142 -29.63 -12.41 -6.20
N SER A 143 -29.80 -11.98 -4.95
CA SER A 143 -29.79 -12.88 -3.80
C SER A 143 -31.23 -13.15 -3.39
N ILE A 144 -31.70 -14.36 -3.66
CA ILE A 144 -33.05 -14.82 -3.31
C ILE A 144 -32.88 -15.87 -2.21
N GLU A 145 -33.35 -15.55 -1.00
CA GLU A 145 -33.24 -16.43 0.18
C GLU A 145 -31.79 -16.90 0.45
N GLY A 146 -30.80 -16.04 0.21
CA GLY A 146 -29.39 -16.36 0.38
C GLY A 146 -28.76 -17.20 -0.74
N ARG A 147 -29.54 -17.64 -1.73
CA ARG A 147 -29.02 -18.24 -2.97
C ARG A 147 -28.73 -17.15 -4.00
N ILE A 148 -27.61 -17.28 -4.67
CA ILE A 148 -27.20 -16.37 -5.73
C ILE A 148 -27.80 -16.87 -7.04
N VAL A 149 -28.66 -16.07 -7.66
CA VAL A 149 -29.25 -16.35 -8.96
C VAL A 149 -28.53 -15.50 -10.00
N ASP A 150 -27.74 -16.18 -10.83
CA ASP A 150 -26.88 -15.58 -11.85
C ASP A 150 -27.47 -15.85 -13.24
N PHE A 151 -28.04 -14.82 -13.87
CA PHE A 151 -28.77 -14.93 -15.15
C PHE A 151 -27.86 -15.11 -16.37
N GLU A 152 -26.53 -15.02 -16.20
CA GLU A 152 -25.59 -15.38 -17.26
C GLU A 152 -25.47 -16.90 -17.39
N LEU A 153 -25.53 -17.65 -16.28
CA LEU A 153 -25.38 -19.11 -16.27
C LEU A 153 -26.62 -19.85 -16.82
N VAL A 154 -27.78 -19.19 -16.86
CA VAL A 154 -29.03 -19.79 -17.35
C VAL A 154 -28.99 -19.94 -18.88
N THR A 155 -28.38 -18.99 -19.59
CA THR A 155 -28.30 -19.03 -21.06
C THR A 155 -27.36 -20.11 -21.61
N ASP A 156 -26.39 -20.59 -20.81
CA ASP A 156 -25.46 -21.64 -21.24
C ASP A 156 -26.06 -23.05 -21.11
N LYS A 157 -27.15 -23.21 -20.33
CA LYS A 157 -27.81 -24.52 -20.12
C LYS A 157 -28.87 -24.86 -21.15
N ASP A 158 -29.40 -23.88 -21.86
CA ASP A 158 -30.41 -24.09 -22.90
C ASP A 158 -29.79 -24.40 -24.29
N GLY A 159 -28.45 -24.46 -24.39
CA GLY A 159 -27.73 -24.65 -25.65
C GLY A 159 -26.94 -25.96 -25.79
N LEU A 160 -26.88 -26.83 -24.77
CA LEU A 160 -26.07 -28.06 -24.84
C LEU A 160 -26.70 -29.22 -24.07
N GLU A 161 -27.89 -29.63 -24.50
CA GLU A 161 -28.42 -30.96 -24.22
C GLU A 161 -28.01 -31.88 -25.37
N GLY A 162 -26.89 -32.61 -25.21
CA GLY A 162 -26.39 -33.50 -26.25
C GLY A 162 -25.05 -34.18 -25.95
N ASN A 163 -25.14 -35.33 -25.27
CA ASN A 163 -24.16 -36.43 -25.20
C ASN A 163 -23.01 -36.37 -24.16
N LEU A 164 -23.22 -37.18 -23.11
CA LEU A 164 -22.17 -37.93 -22.41
C LEU A 164 -21.31 -38.72 -23.42
N TYR A 165 -19.99 -38.74 -23.27
CA TYR A 165 -19.20 -39.98 -23.18
C TYR A 165 -17.88 -39.73 -22.46
N SER A 166 -17.60 -40.60 -21.50
CA SER A 166 -16.33 -40.76 -20.80
C SER A 166 -15.24 -41.25 -21.74
N GLN A 167 -14.08 -40.60 -21.77
CA GLN A 167 -12.82 -41.27 -22.14
C GLN A 167 -11.60 -40.57 -21.54
N ASN A 168 -10.95 -41.28 -20.61
CA ASN A 168 -9.54 -41.14 -20.28
C ASN A 168 -8.71 -41.58 -21.49
N VAL A 169 -7.69 -40.81 -21.88
CA VAL A 169 -6.45 -41.33 -22.48
C VAL A 169 -5.29 -40.42 -22.07
N ASP A 170 -4.29 -41.03 -21.45
CA ASP A 170 -2.98 -40.46 -21.15
C ASP A 170 -2.03 -40.48 -22.36
N SER A 171 -1.03 -39.61 -22.28
CA SER A 171 0.37 -39.71 -22.76
C SER A 171 0.86 -38.89 -23.99
N VAL A 172 1.66 -37.86 -23.64
CA VAL A 172 3.06 -37.56 -24.04
C VAL A 172 3.39 -37.35 -25.53
N VAL A 173 3.86 -36.14 -25.91
CA VAL A 173 5.25 -35.88 -26.39
C VAL A 173 5.67 -34.43 -26.06
N ASP A 174 6.93 -34.33 -25.62
CA ASP A 174 7.72 -33.19 -25.17
C ASP A 174 7.82 -31.97 -26.10
N SER A 175 8.07 -30.81 -25.49
CA SER A 175 8.94 -29.77 -26.03
C SER A 175 9.64 -29.05 -24.88
N ASN A 176 10.87 -29.45 -24.62
CA ASN A 176 11.81 -28.83 -23.69
C ASN A 176 12.23 -27.43 -24.18
N PHE A 177 12.05 -26.40 -23.34
CA PHE A 177 12.97 -25.27 -23.30
C PHE A 177 13.02 -24.67 -21.89
N GLY A 178 13.82 -25.30 -21.02
CA GLY A 178 14.25 -24.72 -19.76
C GLY A 178 15.62 -24.11 -19.92
N THR A 179 15.80 -22.85 -19.49
CA THR A 179 17.07 -22.39 -18.89
C THR A 179 16.88 -21.06 -18.15
N ASN A 180 17.04 -21.15 -16.82
CA ASN A 180 17.74 -20.22 -15.93
C ASN A 180 17.58 -18.70 -16.16
N ILE A 181 16.70 -18.05 -15.37
CA ILE A 181 16.82 -16.63 -15.00
C ILE A 181 17.10 -16.55 -13.49
N GLU A 182 18.22 -17.14 -13.09
CA GLU A 182 18.88 -16.91 -11.79
C GLU A 182 20.39 -16.83 -12.06
N GLU A 183 20.86 -15.77 -12.72
CA GLU A 183 22.24 -15.26 -12.64
C GLU A 183 22.46 -14.16 -13.70
N MET A 184 21.98 -12.94 -13.47
CA MET A 184 22.50 -11.75 -14.16
C MET A 184 22.02 -10.45 -13.50
N THR A 185 22.33 -10.25 -12.21
CA THR A 185 22.30 -8.90 -11.62
C THR A 185 23.29 -8.75 -10.45
N LYS A 186 24.47 -9.37 -10.59
CA LYS A 186 25.64 -9.12 -9.74
C LYS A 186 26.87 -8.97 -10.63
N LYS A 187 27.12 -7.74 -11.09
CA LYS A 187 28.44 -7.09 -11.22
C LYS A 187 28.30 -5.84 -12.11
N SER A 188 28.85 -4.74 -11.60
CA SER A 188 28.70 -3.31 -11.98
C SER A 188 27.42 -2.72 -11.37
N PHE A 189 27.46 -1.79 -10.40
CA PHE A 189 28.39 -0.70 -10.16
C PHE A 189 28.69 -0.58 -8.65
N PHE A 190 29.94 -0.87 -8.27
CA PHE A 190 30.52 -0.41 -7.02
C PHE A 190 31.29 0.86 -7.34
N GLU A 191 30.65 2.01 -7.22
CA GLU A 191 31.36 3.27 -6.97
C GLU A 191 30.62 4.01 -5.84
N ASN A 192 31.41 4.45 -4.87
CA ASN A 192 30.98 5.08 -3.63
C ASN A 192 30.23 6.39 -3.90
N PRO A 193 28.96 6.55 -3.50
CA PRO A 193 28.23 7.81 -3.69
C PRO A 193 28.49 8.82 -2.55
N CYS A 194 29.64 8.74 -1.87
CA CYS A 194 29.91 9.58 -0.69
C CYS A 194 30.69 10.87 -0.97
N ASN A 195 30.99 11.22 -2.22
CA ASN A 195 31.67 12.48 -2.56
C ASN A 195 31.05 13.14 -3.80
N LEU A 196 29.78 13.55 -3.75
CA LEU A 196 29.17 14.37 -4.81
C LEU A 196 28.44 15.60 -4.25
N LEU A 197 29.01 16.18 -3.18
CA LEU A 197 28.79 17.57 -2.82
C LEU A 197 30.04 18.36 -3.20
N ASP A 198 30.41 18.33 -4.47
CA ASP A 198 31.27 19.39 -5.02
C ASP A 198 31.03 19.53 -6.53
N GLN A 199 30.51 20.71 -6.88
CA GLN A 199 30.46 21.34 -8.20
C GLN A 199 29.44 20.89 -9.27
N SER A 200 28.62 21.89 -9.63
CA SER A 200 27.95 22.17 -10.91
C SER A 200 26.81 21.25 -11.38
N ASN A 201 25.56 21.72 -11.22
CA ASN A 201 24.66 22.12 -12.32
C ASN A 201 23.27 22.54 -11.77
N ASP A 202 22.92 23.82 -11.91
CA ASP A 202 21.61 24.37 -11.50
C ASP A 202 20.42 23.71 -12.24
N ASP A 203 20.68 23.04 -13.37
CA ASP A 203 19.69 22.31 -14.19
C ASP A 203 19.18 21.03 -13.49
N GLU A 204 20.02 20.35 -12.70
CA GLU A 204 19.64 19.09 -12.02
C GLU A 204 18.76 19.35 -10.79
N GLY A 205 18.99 20.48 -10.10
CA GLY A 205 18.18 20.94 -8.97
C GLY A 205 16.77 21.39 -9.37
N MET A 206 16.62 22.07 -10.53
CA MET A 206 15.30 22.41 -11.08
C MET A 206 14.52 21.15 -11.49
N ASN A 207 15.20 20.16 -12.08
CA ASN A 207 14.58 18.89 -12.44
C ASN A 207 14.08 18.11 -11.21
N LEU A 208 14.88 18.07 -10.14
CA LEU A 208 14.53 17.40 -8.88
C LEU A 208 13.34 18.08 -8.20
N ARG A 209 13.34 19.41 -8.12
CA ARG A 209 12.25 20.18 -7.52
C ARG A 209 10.95 19.95 -8.29
N ASP A 210 10.97 20.07 -9.60
CA ASP A 210 9.77 19.84 -10.42
C ASP A 210 9.28 18.40 -10.33
N LEU A 211 10.20 17.43 -10.29
CA LEU A 211 9.87 16.03 -10.07
C LEU A 211 9.22 15.82 -8.70
N SER A 212 9.72 16.46 -7.65
CA SER A 212 9.17 16.34 -6.30
C SER A 212 7.75 16.92 -6.19
N ILE A 213 7.48 18.07 -6.83
CA ILE A 213 6.16 18.67 -6.93
C ILE A 213 5.19 17.72 -7.63
N ARG A 214 5.55 17.26 -8.84
CA ARG A 214 4.73 16.31 -9.61
C ARG A 214 4.48 15.01 -8.87
N THR A 215 5.48 14.51 -8.14
CA THR A 215 5.35 13.30 -7.32
C THR A 215 4.35 13.50 -6.19
N MET A 216 4.44 14.63 -5.49
CA MET A 216 3.54 14.97 -4.39
C MET A 216 2.10 15.18 -4.87
N ASP A 217 1.92 15.88 -6.00
CA ASP A 217 0.60 16.09 -6.61
C ASP A 217 -0.02 14.77 -7.05
N SER A 218 0.76 13.91 -7.71
CA SER A 218 0.32 12.56 -8.11
C SER A 218 -0.07 11.69 -6.91
N TRP A 219 0.66 11.83 -5.80
CA TRP A 219 0.32 11.16 -4.55
C TRP A 219 -1.02 11.63 -3.99
N PHE A 220 -1.28 12.94 -3.95
CA PHE A 220 -2.56 13.48 -3.48
C PHE A 220 -3.72 13.12 -4.40
N GLU A 221 -3.51 13.16 -5.71
CA GLU A 221 -4.51 12.73 -6.68
C GLU A 221 -4.86 11.25 -6.48
N MET A 222 -3.86 10.39 -6.33
CA MET A 222 -4.06 8.96 -6.04
C MET A 222 -4.86 8.77 -4.75
N MET A 223 -4.49 9.45 -3.65
CA MET A 223 -5.21 9.36 -2.38
C MET A 223 -6.68 9.81 -2.50
N SER A 224 -6.94 10.87 -3.28
CA SER A 224 -8.28 11.35 -3.58
C SER A 224 -9.10 10.34 -4.39
N GLY A 225 -8.49 9.74 -5.42
CA GLY A 225 -9.10 8.67 -6.21
C GLY A 225 -9.45 7.45 -5.37
N VAL A 226 -8.54 7.03 -4.48
CA VAL A 226 -8.74 5.91 -3.56
C VAL A 226 -9.91 6.19 -2.61
N LYS A 227 -9.98 7.37 -1.99
CA LYS A 227 -11.12 7.78 -1.14
C LYS A 227 -12.45 7.61 -1.87
N LYS A 228 -12.55 8.14 -3.09
CA LYS A 228 -13.77 8.02 -3.92
C LYS A 228 -14.12 6.58 -4.29
N MET A 229 -13.13 5.71 -4.47
CA MET A 229 -13.36 4.30 -4.74
C MET A 229 -13.87 3.56 -3.50
N MET A 230 -13.34 3.88 -2.33
CA MET A 230 -13.75 3.29 -1.05
C MET A 230 -15.20 3.63 -0.68
N GLU A 231 -15.75 4.75 -1.17
CA GLU A 231 -17.17 5.07 -1.03
C GLU A 231 -18.10 4.07 -1.74
N LYS A 232 -17.60 3.38 -2.79
CA LYS A 232 -18.40 2.45 -3.61
C LYS A 232 -18.05 0.99 -3.39
N TYR A 233 -16.81 0.70 -3.00
CA TYR A 233 -16.29 -0.65 -2.88
C TYR A 233 -15.79 -0.89 -1.46
N ASN A 234 -16.29 -1.96 -0.84
CA ASN A 234 -15.91 -2.31 0.51
C ASN A 234 -14.44 -2.69 0.59
N VAL A 235 -13.74 -2.06 1.54
CA VAL A 235 -12.40 -2.45 1.97
C VAL A 235 -12.49 -2.72 3.46
N LEU A 236 -11.93 -3.85 3.88
CA LEU A 236 -11.97 -4.32 5.25
C LEU A 236 -10.55 -4.40 5.79
N THR A 237 -10.36 -3.95 7.02
CA THR A 237 -9.11 -4.06 7.76
C THR A 237 -9.34 -4.92 9.00
N CYS A 238 -8.29 -5.58 9.50
CA CYS A 238 -8.38 -6.31 10.75
C CYS A 238 -8.04 -5.38 11.92
N GLY A 239 -8.93 -5.23 12.90
CA GLY A 239 -8.72 -4.33 14.05
C GLY A 239 -7.56 -4.68 15.00
N TYR A 240 -6.81 -5.74 14.71
CA TYR A 240 -5.68 -6.20 15.53
C TYR A 240 -4.37 -6.39 14.78
N CYS A 241 -4.39 -6.50 13.45
CA CYS A 241 -3.18 -6.69 12.66
C CYS A 241 -3.30 -5.97 11.31
N PRO A 242 -2.19 -5.68 10.62
CA PRO A 242 -2.19 -4.94 9.35
C PRO A 242 -2.77 -5.68 8.13
N GLU A 243 -3.64 -6.67 8.36
CA GLU A 243 -4.25 -7.46 7.28
C GLU A 243 -5.46 -6.70 6.72
N VAL A 244 -5.53 -6.62 5.40
CA VAL A 244 -6.65 -5.98 4.69
C VAL A 244 -7.25 -6.94 3.67
N GLN A 245 -8.53 -6.74 3.37
CA GLN A 245 -9.23 -7.44 2.29
C GLN A 245 -10.14 -6.47 1.55
N VAL A 246 -9.96 -6.35 0.24
CA VAL A 246 -10.91 -5.64 -0.62
C VAL A 246 -12.00 -6.61 -1.06
N GLY A 247 -13.25 -6.16 -1.02
CA GLY A 247 -14.41 -6.94 -1.39
C GLY A 247 -15.47 -6.98 -0.29
N PRO A 248 -16.61 -7.63 -0.57
CA PRO A 248 -17.78 -7.57 0.30
C PRO A 248 -17.58 -8.24 1.66
N LYS A 249 -16.65 -9.21 1.77
CA LYS A 249 -16.38 -9.95 3.00
C LYS A 249 -14.88 -10.16 3.19
N GLY A 250 -14.46 -10.10 4.44
CA GLY A 250 -13.11 -10.47 4.83
C GLY A 250 -12.86 -11.96 4.65
N HIS A 251 -11.60 -12.33 4.40
CA HIS A 251 -11.23 -13.73 4.21
C HIS A 251 -11.35 -14.54 5.51
N LYS A 252 -11.47 -15.87 5.38
CA LYS A 252 -11.51 -16.84 6.49
C LYS A 252 -10.16 -17.51 6.76
N VAL A 253 -9.08 -17.04 6.13
CA VAL A 253 -7.74 -17.55 6.41
C VAL A 253 -7.34 -17.28 7.86
N ARG A 254 -7.08 -18.36 8.60
CA ARG A 254 -6.58 -18.35 9.98
C ARG A 254 -5.08 -17.97 10.03
N MET A 255 -4.77 -16.70 9.81
CA MET A 255 -3.39 -16.20 9.80
C MET A 255 -3.19 -14.93 10.63
N CYS A 256 -4.18 -14.52 11.43
CA CYS A 256 -4.02 -13.42 12.36
C CYS A 256 -3.03 -13.82 13.44
N LYS A 257 -1.93 -13.05 13.57
CA LYS A 257 -0.87 -13.25 14.58
C LYS A 257 -0.91 -12.23 15.71
N ALA A 258 -1.96 -11.41 15.77
CA ALA A 258 -2.09 -10.37 16.79
C ALA A 258 -2.26 -10.94 18.20
N SER A 259 -2.24 -10.07 19.21
CA SER A 259 -2.53 -10.47 20.59
C SER A 259 -3.87 -11.21 20.68
N LYS A 260 -3.92 -12.22 21.55
CA LYS A 260 -5.10 -13.07 21.78
C LYS A 260 -5.63 -13.81 20.54
N HIS A 261 -4.86 -13.97 19.47
CA HIS A 261 -5.31 -14.68 18.26
C HIS A 261 -5.70 -16.15 18.51
N GLN A 262 -5.09 -16.82 19.49
CA GLN A 262 -5.42 -18.19 19.88
C GLN A 262 -6.89 -18.34 20.29
N SER A 263 -7.42 -17.38 21.06
CA SER A 263 -8.84 -17.35 21.44
C SER A 263 -9.79 -17.18 20.25
N ARG A 264 -9.29 -16.64 19.14
CA ARG A 264 -10.04 -16.44 17.89
C ARG A 264 -9.70 -17.49 16.83
N ASN A 265 -8.99 -18.55 17.19
CA ASN A 265 -8.53 -19.59 16.26
C ASN A 265 -7.80 -19.00 15.02
N GLY A 266 -6.98 -17.97 15.23
CA GLY A 266 -6.24 -17.28 14.17
C GLY A 266 -7.09 -16.47 13.19
N LEU A 267 -8.40 -16.30 13.43
CA LEU A 267 -9.29 -15.52 12.57
C LEU A 267 -9.10 -14.01 12.79
N HIS A 268 -9.34 -13.25 11.72
CA HIS A 268 -9.34 -11.80 11.72
C HIS A 268 -10.66 -11.24 12.27
N ALA A 269 -10.57 -10.08 12.92
CA ALA A 269 -11.74 -9.30 13.31
C ALA A 269 -11.87 -8.13 12.33
N TRP A 270 -12.73 -8.31 11.33
CA TRP A 270 -12.88 -7.38 10.22
C TRP A 270 -13.72 -6.17 10.62
N GLN A 271 -13.25 -5.00 10.24
CA GLN A 271 -13.95 -3.72 10.32
C GLN A 271 -13.78 -2.96 9.01
N GLU A 272 -14.56 -1.89 8.81
CA GLU A 272 -14.40 -1.01 7.66
C GLU A 272 -13.01 -0.35 7.69
N ALA A 273 -12.33 -0.36 6.55
CA ALA A 273 -11.01 0.23 6.42
C ALA A 273 -11.10 1.74 6.16
N THR A 274 -10.14 2.47 6.70
CA THR A 274 -9.87 3.86 6.34
C THR A 274 -8.84 3.94 5.22
N ILE A 275 -8.64 5.12 4.61
CA ILE A 275 -7.61 5.27 3.59
C ILE A 275 -6.20 4.94 4.14
N ASP A 276 -5.94 5.24 5.42
CA ASP A 276 -4.66 4.97 6.07
C ASP A 276 -4.42 3.46 6.27
N ASP A 277 -5.47 2.63 6.27
CA ASP A 277 -5.31 1.18 6.26
C ASP A 277 -4.86 0.67 4.89
N LEU A 278 -5.25 1.34 3.80
CA LEU A 278 -5.02 0.88 2.43
C LEU A 278 -3.76 1.50 1.80
N VAL A 279 -3.48 2.74 2.14
CA VAL A 279 -2.33 3.51 1.67
C VAL A 279 -1.70 4.10 2.92
N GLY A 280 -1.08 3.24 3.73
CA GLY A 280 -0.56 3.64 5.04
C GLY A 280 0.52 4.70 4.92
N PRO A 281 0.26 5.95 5.34
CA PRO A 281 1.31 6.95 5.40
C PRO A 281 2.24 6.57 6.56
N ASN A 282 3.47 6.18 6.24
CA ASN A 282 4.50 6.05 7.25
C ASN A 282 4.82 7.46 7.76
N TYR A 283 4.32 7.84 8.94
CA TYR A 283 4.61 9.17 9.50
C TYR A 283 6.03 9.22 10.03
N VAL A 284 6.80 10.17 9.52
CA VAL A 284 8.21 10.42 9.88
C VAL A 284 8.33 11.75 10.62
N TRP A 285 9.42 11.91 11.37
CA TRP A 285 9.78 13.19 11.97
C TRP A 285 10.22 14.16 10.89
N HIS A 286 9.70 15.39 10.94
CA HIS A 286 10.10 16.45 10.02
C HIS A 286 11.51 16.95 10.36
N VAL A 287 12.38 17.05 9.35
CA VAL A 287 13.75 17.57 9.47
C VAL A 287 13.83 18.94 8.82
N ARG A 288 14.20 19.98 9.58
CA ARG A 288 14.27 21.36 9.03
C ARG A 288 15.47 21.59 8.14
N ASP A 289 16.59 20.97 8.50
CA ASP A 289 17.86 21.08 7.79
C ASP A 289 18.51 19.70 7.75
N LEU A 290 18.71 19.17 6.54
CA LEU A 290 19.35 17.87 6.31
C LEU A 290 20.86 17.87 6.56
N ASN A 291 21.48 19.06 6.57
CA ASN A 291 22.89 19.25 6.89
C ASN A 291 23.10 19.59 8.37
N GLY A 292 22.00 19.84 9.09
CA GLY A 292 21.99 20.07 10.52
C GLY A 292 22.27 18.80 11.34
N PRO A 293 22.43 18.93 12.66
CA PRO A 293 22.60 17.79 13.54
C PRO A 293 21.34 16.91 13.55
N ALA A 294 21.53 15.61 13.82
CA ALA A 294 20.43 14.67 13.95
C ALA A 294 19.38 15.15 14.98
N LEU A 295 18.10 14.76 14.82
CA LEU A 295 17.06 15.14 15.77
C LEU A 295 17.33 14.53 17.15
N ASN A 296 17.39 15.38 18.18
CA ASN A 296 17.72 14.98 19.55
C ASN A 296 16.50 14.47 20.31
N ASN A 297 16.66 13.42 21.13
CA ASN A 297 15.56 12.87 21.91
C ASN A 297 14.92 13.86 22.91
N ASN A 298 15.71 14.73 23.54
CA ASN A 298 15.23 15.69 24.54
C ASN A 298 14.34 16.76 23.90
N LEU A 299 14.56 17.04 22.61
CA LEU A 299 13.81 18.02 21.83
C LEU A 299 12.60 17.43 21.10
N LYS A 300 12.32 16.13 21.29
CA LYS A 300 11.21 15.41 20.65
C LYS A 300 9.87 16.16 20.74
N ARG A 301 9.61 16.85 21.85
CA ARG A 301 8.36 17.60 22.07
C ARG A 301 8.20 18.82 21.15
N TYR A 302 9.26 19.31 20.52
CA TYR A 302 9.22 20.44 19.59
C TYR A 302 9.14 20.01 18.12
N TYR A 303 9.52 18.77 17.81
CA TYR A 303 9.50 18.28 16.44
C TYR A 303 8.09 17.91 15.97
N GLY A 304 7.81 18.22 14.71
CA GLY A 304 6.60 17.81 14.02
C GLY A 304 6.76 16.46 13.30
N LYS A 305 5.65 15.97 12.75
CA LYS A 305 5.61 14.78 11.91
C LYS A 305 4.88 15.06 10.60
N THR A 306 5.09 14.19 9.63
CA THR A 306 4.41 14.27 8.32
C THR A 306 4.47 12.89 7.64
N PRO A 307 3.61 12.56 6.66
CA PRO A 307 3.79 11.37 5.85
C PRO A 307 5.16 11.32 5.18
N ALA A 308 5.80 10.15 5.14
CA ALA A 308 7.13 9.96 4.55
C ALA A 308 7.21 10.47 3.10
N MET A 309 6.14 10.28 2.32
CA MET A 309 6.06 10.78 0.95
C MET A 309 6.15 12.31 0.88
N VAL A 310 5.45 12.98 1.80
CA VAL A 310 5.42 14.45 1.87
C VAL A 310 6.78 14.95 2.33
N GLU A 311 7.34 14.36 3.39
CA GLU A 311 8.70 14.70 3.85
C GLU A 311 9.71 14.55 2.73
N LEU A 312 9.71 13.40 2.04
CA LEU A 312 10.63 13.13 0.93
C LEU A 312 10.55 14.19 -0.17
N CYS A 313 9.34 14.58 -0.57
CA CYS A 313 9.17 15.58 -1.63
C CYS A 313 9.55 16.99 -1.14
N VAL A 314 9.25 17.34 0.12
CA VAL A 314 9.66 18.63 0.72
C VAL A 314 11.17 18.72 0.83
N GLN A 315 11.84 17.65 1.25
CA GLN A 315 13.30 17.58 1.28
C GLN A 315 13.92 17.70 -0.12
N ALA A 316 13.17 17.29 -1.16
CA ALA A 316 13.52 17.45 -2.58
C ALA A 316 13.18 18.84 -3.17
N GLY A 317 12.71 19.79 -2.35
CA GLY A 317 12.45 21.18 -2.75
C GLY A 317 11.00 21.51 -3.10
N ALA A 318 10.07 20.55 -2.97
CA ALA A 318 8.65 20.83 -3.08
C ALA A 318 8.18 21.78 -1.95
N PRO A 319 7.23 22.69 -2.23
CA PRO A 319 6.65 23.52 -1.19
C PRO A 319 5.90 22.66 -0.17
N VAL A 320 5.93 23.07 1.10
CA VAL A 320 5.20 22.39 2.17
C VAL A 320 3.69 22.57 1.95
N PRO A 321 2.90 21.48 1.87
CA PRO A 321 1.45 21.58 1.76
C PRO A 321 0.81 22.16 3.02
N ASP A 322 -0.18 23.05 2.86
CA ASP A 322 -0.87 23.71 3.98
C ASP A 322 -1.47 22.72 4.98
N GLN A 323 -2.03 21.61 4.49
CA GLN A 323 -2.65 20.56 5.32
C GLN A 323 -1.66 19.86 6.28
N TYR A 324 -0.35 19.92 6.01
CA TYR A 324 0.69 19.33 6.87
C TYR A 324 1.54 20.37 7.60
N ARG A 325 1.35 21.66 7.33
CA ARG A 325 2.15 22.74 7.93
C ARG A 325 2.14 22.72 9.46
N SER A 326 0.95 22.55 10.04
CA SER A 326 0.78 22.44 11.50
C SER A 326 1.33 21.12 12.05
N MET A 327 1.18 20.03 11.30
CA MET A 327 1.71 18.71 11.68
C MET A 327 3.25 18.70 11.74
N MET A 328 3.89 19.39 10.78
CA MET A 328 5.34 19.61 10.72
C MET A 328 5.86 20.59 11.77
N ARG A 329 4.97 21.32 12.47
CA ARG A 329 5.31 22.31 13.50
C ARG A 329 6.30 23.37 13.01
N LEU A 330 6.02 23.94 11.84
CA LEU A 330 6.85 25.00 11.26
C LEU A 330 6.73 26.34 12.01
N ASP A 331 5.69 26.49 12.83
CA ASP A 331 5.41 27.62 13.72
C ASP A 331 6.13 27.57 15.07
N VAL A 332 6.71 26.41 15.41
CA VAL A 332 7.48 26.22 16.64
C VAL A 332 8.95 26.57 16.37
N VAL A 333 9.66 27.18 17.31
CA VAL A 333 11.13 27.29 17.25
C VAL A 333 11.70 26.33 18.29
N PRO A 334 12.36 25.23 17.88
CA PRO A 334 13.02 24.35 18.83
C PRO A 334 14.23 25.08 19.43
N PRO A 335 14.47 24.96 20.74
CA PRO A 335 15.68 25.49 21.36
C PRO A 335 16.91 24.76 20.82
N GLU A 336 18.07 25.39 20.92
CA GLU A 336 19.35 24.74 20.59
C GLU A 336 19.67 23.59 21.57
N ARG A 337 20.64 22.74 21.23
CA ARG A 337 20.93 21.52 22.01
C ARG A 337 21.44 21.83 23.42
N ASP A 338 22.15 22.93 23.59
CA ASP A 338 22.67 23.47 24.85
C ASP A 338 21.63 24.30 25.62
N GLU A 339 20.60 24.79 24.94
CA GLU A 339 19.48 25.52 25.55
C GLU A 339 18.40 24.60 26.15
N VAL A 340 18.46 23.28 25.88
CA VAL A 340 17.46 22.30 26.32
C VAL A 340 17.12 22.42 27.81
N ASP A 341 18.14 22.57 28.65
CA ASP A 341 18.00 22.64 30.11
C ASP A 341 17.44 23.99 30.59
N LEU A 342 17.47 25.02 29.73
CA LEU A 342 16.95 26.37 30.03
C LEU A 342 15.45 26.50 29.80
N VAL A 343 14.85 25.56 29.06
CA VAL A 343 13.41 25.54 28.72
C VAL A 343 12.71 24.26 29.18
N ALA A 344 13.37 23.46 30.04
CA ALA A 344 12.89 22.15 30.53
C ALA A 344 11.77 22.25 31.56
#